data_AF-A0A530QNM8-F1
#
_entry.id   AF-A0A530QNM8-F1
#
_cell.length_a   1.000
_cell.length_b   1.000
_cell.length_c   1.000
_cell.angle_alpha   90.00
_cell.angle_beta   90.00
_cell.angle_gamma   90.00
#
_symmetry.space_group_name_H-M   'P 1'
#
loop_
_entity.id
_entity.type
_entity.pdbx_description
1 polymer ?
#
loop_
_entity_poly.entity_id
_entity_poly.type
_entity_poly.pdbx_seq_one_letter_code
_entity_poly.pdbx_strand_id
1 'polypeptide(L)'
;TFFDQLLTHKEVRDTYKGWSEAQILRESYIGKNRSENPMFEFGGIVWENYGEIDGEGVGIPTTKARFFPIGVPNLFKTYQSPADYIETVNTLGQRLYAKQWPMPNDKGINGELQMNELQLCTRPGVLMGARNT
;
A
#
# COMPACT_ATOMS: atom_id res chain seq x y z
N THR A 1 13.23 -1.60 -14.97
CA THR A 1 12.05 -2.12 -14.23
C THR A 1 10.81 -1.92 -15.09
N PHE A 2 9.65 -2.48 -14.70
CA PHE A 2 8.36 -2.23 -15.38
C PHE A 2 8.10 -0.72 -15.51
N PHE A 3 8.33 0.02 -14.42
CA PHE A 3 8.10 1.47 -14.38
C PHE A 3 9.04 2.23 -15.33
N ASP A 4 10.33 1.87 -15.40
CA ASP A 4 11.26 2.51 -16.34
C ASP A 4 10.90 2.21 -17.81
N GLN A 5 10.47 0.98 -18.09
CA GLN A 5 10.04 0.58 -19.44
C GLN A 5 8.79 1.36 -19.87
N LEU A 6 7.87 1.61 -18.95
CA LEU A 6 6.69 2.44 -19.20
C LEU A 6 7.07 3.89 -19.50
N LEU A 7 7.95 4.50 -18.69
CA LEU A 7 8.42 5.88 -18.89
C LEU A 7 9.27 6.07 -20.17
N THR A 8 9.91 5.01 -20.65
CA THR A 8 10.72 5.04 -21.88
C THR A 8 9.93 4.68 -23.13
N HIS A 9 8.71 4.17 -22.99
CA HIS A 9 7.86 3.79 -24.12
C HIS A 9 7.56 4.99 -25.03
N LYS A 10 7.65 4.77 -26.35
CA LYS A 10 7.56 5.83 -27.35
C LYS A 10 6.24 6.61 -27.24
N GLU A 11 5.11 5.91 -27.11
CA GLU A 11 3.79 6.52 -27.02
C GLU A 11 3.61 7.36 -25.75
N VAL A 12 4.15 6.89 -24.62
CA VAL A 12 4.13 7.62 -23.35
C VAL A 12 4.93 8.91 -23.53
N ARG A 13 6.18 8.80 -24.01
CA ARG A 13 7.04 9.98 -24.23
C ARG A 13 6.48 10.97 -25.24
N ASP A 14 5.92 10.49 -26.35
CA ASP A 14 5.37 11.33 -27.39
C ASP A 14 4.18 12.17 -26.88
N THR A 15 3.38 11.62 -25.95
CA THR A 15 2.27 12.33 -25.31
C THR A 15 2.74 13.53 -24.48
N TYR A 16 3.91 13.43 -23.82
CA TYR A 16 4.45 14.52 -23.01
C TYR A 16 5.31 15.53 -23.77
N LYS A 17 5.74 15.24 -25.01
CA LYS A 17 6.61 16.16 -25.78
C LYS A 17 5.97 17.52 -26.11
N GLY A 18 4.65 17.68 -25.94
CA GLY A 18 3.92 18.92 -26.25
C GLY A 18 3.14 19.55 -25.09
N TRP A 19 3.26 19.04 -23.86
CA TRP A 19 2.48 19.48 -22.69
C TRP A 19 3.37 20.09 -21.59
N SER A 20 2.85 21.10 -20.87
CA SER A 20 3.54 21.72 -19.73
C SER A 20 3.85 20.73 -18.60
N GLU A 21 3.06 19.66 -18.50
CA GLU A 21 3.25 18.50 -17.60
C GLU A 21 4.56 17.74 -17.84
N ALA A 22 5.26 17.98 -18.97
CA ALA A 22 6.61 17.50 -19.19
C ALA A 22 7.62 18.00 -18.14
N GLN A 23 7.33 19.13 -17.48
CA GLN A 23 8.14 19.65 -16.39
C GLN A 23 8.01 18.78 -15.13
N ILE A 24 6.80 18.28 -14.82
CA ILE A 24 6.56 17.35 -13.71
C ILE A 24 7.34 16.06 -13.94
N LEU A 25 7.28 15.48 -15.15
CA LEU A 25 8.08 14.30 -15.51
C LEU A 25 9.60 14.48 -15.41
N ARG A 26 10.11 15.69 -15.64
CA ARG A 26 11.53 15.99 -15.53
C ARG A 26 11.96 16.27 -14.10
N GLU A 27 11.18 17.03 -13.35
CA GLU A 27 11.55 17.52 -12.02
C GLU A 27 11.30 16.48 -10.91
N SER A 28 10.27 15.64 -11.01
CA SER A 28 9.99 14.61 -10.00
C SER A 28 10.49 13.19 -10.32
N TYR A 29 10.87 12.88 -11.57
CA TYR A 29 11.30 11.51 -11.98
C TYR A 29 12.73 11.41 -12.53
N ILE A 30 13.34 12.50 -13.03
CA ILE A 30 14.66 12.49 -13.67
C ILE A 30 15.69 13.36 -12.91
N GLY A 31 15.25 14.13 -11.90
CA GLY A 31 16.09 15.00 -11.08
C GLY A 31 16.77 14.31 -9.89
N LYS A 32 17.77 14.99 -9.30
CA LYS A 32 18.49 14.58 -8.07
C LYS A 32 17.58 14.40 -6.83
N ASN A 33 16.34 14.89 -6.90
CA ASN A 33 15.36 14.86 -5.82
C ASN A 33 14.23 13.88 -6.16
N ARG A 34 14.49 12.57 -6.07
CA ARG A 34 13.43 11.57 -5.94
C ARG A 34 12.64 11.91 -4.67
N SER A 35 11.43 12.43 -4.80
CA SER A 35 10.45 12.35 -3.71
C SER A 35 10.15 10.88 -3.41
N GLU A 36 9.63 10.58 -2.22
CA GLU A 36 9.61 9.25 -1.60
C GLU A 36 9.03 8.12 -2.46
N ASN A 37 8.13 8.39 -3.43
CA ASN A 37 7.86 7.52 -4.59
C ASN A 37 7.42 8.37 -5.81
N PRO A 38 7.99 8.19 -7.01
CA PRO A 38 7.54 8.91 -8.21
C PRO A 38 6.14 8.47 -8.70
N MET A 39 5.24 9.42 -8.98
CA MET A 39 3.83 9.17 -9.35
C MET A 39 3.35 9.95 -10.58
N PHE A 40 3.08 9.37 -11.75
CA PHE A 40 2.61 10.12 -12.95
C PHE A 40 1.23 9.67 -13.47
N GLU A 41 0.48 10.55 -14.11
CA GLU A 41 -0.83 10.21 -14.71
C GLU A 41 -0.71 10.00 -16.23
N PHE A 42 -1.11 8.83 -16.72
CA PHE A 42 -1.18 8.51 -18.15
C PHE A 42 -2.37 7.61 -18.45
N GLY A 43 -3.15 7.97 -19.48
CA GLY A 43 -4.31 7.18 -19.91
C GLY A 43 -5.44 7.11 -18.87
N GLY A 44 -5.58 8.12 -18.01
CA GLY A 44 -6.54 8.14 -16.89
C GLY A 44 -6.15 7.21 -15.72
N ILE A 45 -4.90 6.74 -15.69
CA ILE A 45 -4.34 5.92 -14.61
C ILE A 45 -3.23 6.71 -13.95
N VAL A 46 -3.24 6.78 -12.62
CA VAL A 46 -2.12 7.28 -11.81
C VAL A 46 -1.17 6.11 -11.55
N TRP A 47 0.06 6.25 -12.03
CA TRP A 47 1.13 5.27 -11.93
C TRP A 47 2.09 5.67 -10.81
N GLU A 48 2.09 4.91 -9.72
CA GLU A 48 3.01 5.10 -8.60
C GLU A 48 4.12 4.03 -8.64
N ASN A 49 5.37 4.46 -8.52
CA ASN A 49 6.49 3.55 -8.37
C ASN A 49 6.63 3.12 -6.92
N TYR A 50 5.87 2.10 -6.54
CA TYR A 50 5.96 1.48 -5.22
C TYR A 50 6.93 0.31 -5.26
N GLY A 51 8.20 0.58 -4.94
CA GLY A 51 9.26 -0.42 -4.92
C GLY A 51 9.06 -1.48 -3.83
N GLU A 52 9.58 -2.67 -4.08
CA GLU A 52 9.78 -3.67 -3.02
C GLU A 52 10.89 -3.20 -2.07
N ILE A 53 10.63 -3.30 -0.77
CA ILE A 53 11.66 -3.09 0.26
C ILE A 53 12.62 -4.28 0.20
N ASP A 54 13.90 -3.98 -0.04
CA ASP A 54 14.94 -4.99 -0.22
C ASP A 54 14.98 -5.99 0.95
N GLY A 55 14.81 -7.27 0.64
CA GLY A 55 14.98 -8.38 1.58
C GLY A 55 13.76 -8.72 2.46
N GLU A 56 12.67 -7.93 2.40
CA GLU A 56 11.48 -8.18 3.23
C GLU A 56 10.27 -8.72 2.46
N GLY A 57 10.32 -8.76 1.11
CA GLY A 57 9.19 -9.25 0.31
C GLY A 57 7.97 -8.32 0.33
N VAL A 58 8.11 -7.12 0.89
CA VAL A 58 7.05 -6.13 1.04
C VAL A 58 7.15 -5.12 -0.10
N GLY A 59 6.21 -5.19 -1.04
CA GLY A 59 6.03 -4.21 -2.11
C GLY A 59 5.77 -4.85 -3.48
N ILE A 60 5.94 -4.08 -4.55
CA ILE A 60 5.70 -4.57 -5.91
C ILE A 60 7.03 -4.96 -6.56
N PRO A 61 7.17 -6.23 -7.01
CA PRO A 61 8.39 -6.65 -7.69
C PRO A 61 8.71 -5.81 -8.91
N THR A 62 10.00 -5.59 -9.18
CA THR A 62 10.50 -4.66 -10.20
C THR A 62 9.99 -4.92 -11.63
N THR A 63 9.48 -6.11 -11.94
CA THR A 63 8.94 -6.50 -13.26
C THR A 63 7.42 -6.59 -13.31
N LYS A 64 6.73 -6.25 -12.21
CA LYS A 64 5.28 -6.35 -12.06
C LYS A 64 4.64 -4.99 -11.84
N ALA A 65 3.34 -4.94 -12.09
CA ALA A 65 2.46 -3.85 -11.70
C ALA A 65 1.17 -4.40 -11.11
N ARG A 66 0.53 -3.62 -10.24
CA ARG A 66 -0.77 -3.92 -9.64
C ARG A 66 -1.73 -2.76 -9.93
N PHE A 67 -2.96 -3.09 -10.23
CA PHE A 67 -4.01 -2.12 -10.50
C PHE A 67 -5.16 -2.33 -9.55
N PHE A 68 -5.68 -1.23 -9.06
CA PHE A 68 -6.92 -1.18 -8.30
C PHE A 68 -7.60 0.17 -8.59
N PRO A 69 -8.94 0.21 -8.63
CA PRO A 69 -9.67 1.45 -8.81
C PRO A 69 -9.67 2.28 -7.52
N ILE A 70 -9.55 3.59 -7.67
CA ILE A 70 -9.74 4.56 -6.58
C ILE A 70 -11.14 5.18 -6.66
N GLY A 71 -11.63 5.74 -5.55
CA GLY A 71 -12.93 6.42 -5.52
C GLY A 71 -14.14 5.50 -5.44
N VAL A 72 -13.95 4.18 -5.32
CA VAL A 72 -15.04 3.22 -5.09
C VAL A 72 -15.35 3.14 -3.59
N PRO A 73 -16.54 3.55 -3.13
CA PRO A 73 -16.89 3.46 -1.72
C PRO A 73 -16.87 2.00 -1.26
N ASN A 74 -16.38 1.78 -0.03
CA ASN A 74 -16.39 0.47 0.62
C ASN A 74 -15.57 -0.63 -0.09
N LEU A 75 -14.64 -0.28 -0.99
CA LEU A 75 -13.82 -1.27 -1.70
C LEU A 75 -12.85 -1.99 -0.77
N PHE A 76 -12.05 -1.24 -0.02
CA PHE A 76 -11.16 -1.78 1.01
C PHE A 76 -11.78 -1.54 2.38
N LYS A 77 -11.89 -2.60 3.18
CA LYS A 77 -12.43 -2.54 4.53
C LYS A 77 -11.52 -3.29 5.49
N THR A 78 -11.39 -2.73 6.69
CA THR A 78 -10.81 -3.41 7.83
C THR A 78 -11.95 -3.91 8.71
N TYR A 79 -11.98 -5.21 8.97
CA TYR A 79 -12.84 -5.80 9.98
C TYR A 79 -12.01 -6.15 11.21
N GLN A 80 -12.53 -5.87 12.40
CA GLN A 80 -11.87 -6.21 13.65
C GLN A 80 -12.63 -7.32 14.38
N SER A 81 -11.90 -8.28 14.92
CA SER A 81 -12.45 -9.24 15.86
C SER A 81 -12.08 -8.89 17.30
N PRO A 82 -12.81 -9.42 18.29
CA PRO A 82 -12.43 -9.27 19.68
C PRO A 82 -11.04 -9.84 19.98
N ALA A 83 -10.42 -9.31 21.04
CA ALA A 83 -9.25 -9.93 21.66
C ALA A 83 -9.59 -11.31 22.24
N ASP A 84 -8.58 -12.15 22.42
CA ASP A 84 -8.70 -13.48 23.03
C ASP A 84 -8.64 -13.44 24.56
N TYR A 85 -9.06 -12.34 25.16
CA TYR A 85 -9.25 -12.22 26.59
C TYR A 85 -10.62 -12.71 27.03
N ILE A 86 -10.69 -13.29 28.23
CA ILE A 86 -11.96 -13.75 28.82
C ILE A 86 -12.95 -12.58 28.91
N GLU A 87 -12.50 -11.38 29.25
CA GLU A 87 -13.36 -10.19 29.33
C GLU A 87 -13.89 -9.69 27.98
N THR A 88 -13.26 -10.06 26.86
CA THR A 88 -13.67 -9.61 25.51
C THR A 88 -14.50 -10.64 24.76
N VAL A 89 -14.76 -11.80 25.37
CA VAL A 89 -15.66 -12.82 24.80
C VAL A 89 -17.04 -12.22 24.54
N ASN A 90 -17.59 -12.46 23.35
CA ASN A 90 -18.91 -11.96 22.92
C ASN A 90 -19.07 -10.43 22.95
N THR A 91 -17.96 -9.69 22.83
CA THR A 91 -17.98 -8.23 22.63
C THR A 91 -17.75 -7.88 21.16
N LEU A 92 -17.96 -6.61 20.79
CA LEU A 92 -17.57 -6.13 19.47
C LEU A 92 -16.05 -5.99 19.37
N GLY A 93 -15.51 -6.32 18.20
CA GLY A 93 -14.09 -6.14 17.90
C GLY A 93 -13.69 -4.67 17.94
N GLN A 94 -12.56 -4.40 18.56
CA GLN A 94 -11.92 -3.09 18.62
C GLN A 94 -10.63 -3.11 17.83
N ARG A 95 -10.19 -1.92 17.41
CA ARG A 95 -8.95 -1.75 16.65
C ARG A 95 -7.71 -2.21 17.42
N LEU A 96 -7.63 -1.88 18.69
CA LEU A 96 -6.47 -2.18 19.52
C LEU A 96 -6.94 -2.49 20.93
N TYR A 97 -6.40 -3.56 21.50
CA TYR A 97 -6.59 -3.93 22.89
C TYR A 97 -5.27 -3.76 23.63
N ALA A 98 -5.34 -3.24 24.85
CA ALA A 98 -4.20 -3.10 25.74
C ALA A 98 -4.56 -3.70 27.10
N LYS A 99 -3.73 -4.62 27.57
CA LYS A 99 -3.94 -5.27 28.87
C LYS A 99 -2.67 -5.23 29.69
N GLN A 100 -2.82 -4.97 30.98
CA GLN A 100 -1.74 -5.00 31.95
C GLN A 100 -2.12 -5.90 33.11
N TRP A 101 -1.18 -6.71 33.60
CA TRP A 101 -1.40 -7.56 34.77
C TRP A 101 -0.11 -7.74 35.57
N PRO A 102 -0.19 -7.91 36.90
CA PRO A 102 0.99 -8.14 37.72
C PRO A 102 1.72 -9.42 37.31
N MET A 103 3.04 -9.39 37.37
CA MET A 103 3.85 -10.59 37.21
C MET A 103 3.60 -11.56 38.39
N PRO A 104 3.70 -12.88 38.19
CA PRO A 104 3.46 -13.87 39.25
C PRO A 104 4.33 -13.73 40.50
N ASN A 105 5.41 -12.95 40.44
CA ASN A 105 6.36 -12.72 41.53
C ASN A 105 6.24 -11.31 42.16
N ASP A 106 5.23 -10.52 41.80
CA ASP A 106 5.00 -9.13 42.25
C ASP A 106 6.17 -8.15 42.03
N LYS A 107 7.11 -8.48 41.13
CA LYS A 107 8.27 -7.61 40.83
C LYS A 107 8.03 -6.67 39.64
N GLY A 108 6.88 -6.74 39.00
CA GLY A 108 6.59 -5.93 37.81
C GLY A 108 5.19 -6.13 37.26
N ILE A 109 4.93 -5.47 36.14
CA ILE A 109 3.68 -5.53 35.38
C ILE A 109 4.00 -6.06 33.98
N ASN A 110 3.27 -7.09 33.54
CA ASN A 110 3.23 -7.50 32.14
C ASN A 110 2.29 -6.57 31.39
N GLY A 111 2.68 -6.17 30.18
CA GLY A 111 1.84 -5.43 29.25
C GLY A 111 1.72 -6.19 27.95
N GLU A 112 0.51 -6.24 27.40
CA GLU A 112 0.22 -6.85 26.11
C GLU A 112 -0.62 -5.89 25.27
N LEU A 113 -0.30 -5.85 23.98
CA LEU A 113 -1.07 -5.16 22.95
C LEU A 113 -1.49 -6.19 21.91
N GLN A 114 -2.78 -6.20 21.58
CA GLN A 114 -3.34 -7.11 20.59
C GLN A 114 -4.15 -6.35 19.56
N MET A 115 -4.00 -6.75 18.29
CA MET A 115 -4.74 -6.23 17.16
C MET A 115 -5.15 -7.39 16.25
N ASN A 116 -6.45 -7.64 16.16
CA ASN A 116 -7.02 -8.71 15.35
C ASN A 116 -7.78 -8.12 14.17
N GLU A 117 -7.03 -7.62 13.19
CA GLU A 117 -7.56 -6.95 12.00
C GLU A 117 -7.51 -7.85 10.75
N LEU A 118 -8.60 -7.86 9.98
CA LEU A 118 -8.67 -8.45 8.65
C LEU A 118 -8.86 -7.33 7.60
N GLN A 119 -7.85 -7.12 6.78
CA GLN A 119 -7.90 -6.21 5.63
C GLN A 119 -8.51 -6.94 4.43
N LEU A 120 -9.64 -6.44 3.93
CA LEU A 120 -10.41 -7.11 2.88
C LEU A 120 -10.73 -6.17 1.71
N CYS A 121 -10.48 -6.66 0.49
CA CYS A 121 -11.09 -6.10 -0.71
C CYS A 121 -12.47 -6.73 -0.93
N THR A 122 -13.53 -5.94 -0.84
CA THR A 122 -14.91 -6.41 -0.98
C THR A 122 -15.26 -6.88 -2.39
N ARG A 123 -14.46 -6.49 -3.39
CA ARG A 123 -14.60 -6.89 -4.79
C ARG A 123 -13.25 -7.37 -5.35
N PRO A 124 -12.80 -8.59 -5.03
CA PRO A 124 -11.45 -9.04 -5.40
C PRO A 124 -11.17 -9.04 -6.91
N GLY A 125 -12.19 -9.17 -7.75
CA GLY A 125 -12.06 -9.14 -9.21
C GLY A 125 -11.57 -7.80 -9.80
N VAL A 126 -11.53 -6.72 -9.01
CA VAL A 126 -10.96 -5.44 -9.46
C VAL A 126 -9.44 -5.34 -9.25
N LEU A 127 -8.85 -6.31 -8.55
CA LEU A 127 -7.41 -6.36 -8.30
C LEU A 127 -6.74 -7.04 -9.50
N MET A 128 -6.20 -6.23 -10.41
CA MET A 128 -5.53 -6.73 -11.61
C MET A 128 -4.01 -6.65 -11.47
N GLY A 129 -3.30 -7.51 -12.19
CA GLY A 129 -1.85 -7.50 -12.26
C GLY A 129 -1.36 -7.40 -13.70
N ALA A 130 -0.22 -6.75 -13.90
CA ALA A 130 0.56 -6.84 -15.14
C ALA A 130 2.00 -7.22 -14.82
N ARG A 131 2.71 -7.60 -15.88
CA ARG A 131 4.15 -7.80 -15.88
C ARG A 131 4.71 -7.26 -17.18
N ASN A 132 6.00 -6.95 -17.20
CA ASN A 132 6.66 -6.64 -18.45
C ASN A 132 6.70 -7.89 -19.37
N THR A 133 6.75 -7.62 -20.67
CA THR A 133 6.99 -8.61 -21.72
C THR A 133 8.48 -8.76 -22.00
#